data_AF-A0A918JEH4-F1
#
_entry.id   AF-A0A918JEH4-F1
#
_cell.length_a   1.000
_cell.length_b   1.000
_cell.length_c   1.000
_cell.angle_alpha   90.00
_cell.angle_beta   90.00
_cell.angle_gamma   90.00
#
_symmetry.space_group_name_H-M   'P 1'
#
loop_
_entity.id
_entity.type
_entity.pdbx_description
1 polymer ?
#
loop_
_entity_poly.entity_id
_entity_poly.type
_entity_poly.pdbx_seq_one_letter_code
_entity_poly.pdbx_strand_id
1 'polypeptide(L)'
;MDANAVTSLLAEAGTLMIVGMVFVFTFLTLLIGGIDVIARFCRRFPGEQESLDTPDIAAPRPQRNENEHDPRIIAAISAAVQTHRKSRQRRLTKE
;
A
#
# COMPACT_ATOMS: atom_id res chain seq x y z
N MET A 1 -30.83 -41.05 29.59
CA MET A 1 -30.65 -39.79 28.85
C MET A 1 -29.19 -39.68 28.50
N ASP A 2 -28.89 -39.82 27.22
CA ASP A 2 -27.61 -40.26 26.67
C ASP A 2 -26.58 -39.11 26.64
N ALA A 3 -26.04 -38.75 27.80
CA ALA A 3 -24.99 -37.73 27.94
C ALA A 3 -23.81 -37.97 26.96
N ASN A 4 -23.44 -39.23 26.74
CA ASN A 4 -22.39 -39.61 25.79
C ASN A 4 -22.74 -39.29 24.33
N ALA A 5 -24.01 -39.39 23.94
CA ALA A 5 -24.44 -39.08 22.57
C ALA A 5 -24.30 -37.57 22.31
N VAL A 6 -24.74 -36.73 23.26
CA VAL A 6 -24.60 -35.27 23.13
C VAL A 6 -23.13 -34.87 23.06
N THR A 7 -22.26 -35.43 23.91
CA THR A 7 -20.82 -35.17 23.86
C THR A 7 -20.20 -35.55 22.51
N SER A 8 -20.61 -36.67 21.91
CA SER A 8 -20.16 -37.07 20.57
C SER A 8 -20.58 -36.07 19.49
N LEU A 9 -21.85 -35.63 19.51
CA LEU A 9 -22.35 -34.63 18.55
C LEU A 9 -21.62 -33.29 18.70
N LEU A 10 -21.35 -32.86 19.94
CA LEU A 10 -20.58 -31.63 20.18
C LEU A 10 -19.12 -31.76 19.67
N ALA A 11 -18.49 -32.91 19.85
CA ALA A 11 -17.13 -33.15 19.35
C ALA A 11 -17.07 -33.14 17.82
N GLU A 12 -18.07 -33.73 17.17
CA GLU A 12 -18.20 -33.73 15.72
C GLU A 12 -18.46 -32.31 15.18
N ALA A 13 -19.38 -31.57 15.81
CA ALA A 13 -19.65 -30.16 15.47
C ALA A 13 -18.43 -29.26 15.70
N GLY A 14 -17.67 -29.48 16.79
CA GLY A 14 -16.43 -28.76 17.07
C GLY A 14 -15.36 -29.02 16.01
N THR A 15 -15.26 -30.26 15.53
CA THR A 15 -14.35 -30.63 14.44
C THR A 15 -14.74 -29.90 13.15
N LEU A 16 -16.03 -29.89 12.80
CA LEU A 16 -16.54 -29.14 11.65
C LEU A 16 -16.29 -27.63 11.77
N MET A 17 -16.40 -27.06 12.97
CA MET A 17 -16.09 -25.64 13.22
C MET A 17 -14.62 -25.33 12.94
N ILE A 18 -13.70 -26.15 13.44
CA ILE A 18 -12.25 -25.97 13.23
C ILE A 18 -11.92 -26.09 11.76
N VAL A 19 -12.47 -27.10 11.07
CA VAL A 19 -12.26 -27.29 9.62
C VAL A 19 -12.74 -26.05 8.85
N GLY A 20 -13.94 -25.56 9.15
CA GLY A 20 -14.47 -24.34 8.53
C GLY A 20 -13.58 -23.12 8.81
N MET A 21 -13.11 -22.97 10.05
CA MET A 21 -12.24 -21.87 10.44
C MET A 21 -10.91 -21.90 9.67
N VAL A 22 -10.26 -23.06 9.59
CA VAL A 22 -8.98 -23.22 8.87
C VAL A 22 -9.16 -23.01 7.37
N PHE A 23 -10.23 -23.56 6.79
CA PHE A 23 -10.49 -23.42 5.36
C PHE A 23 -10.74 -21.96 4.97
N VAL A 24 -11.61 -21.27 5.71
CA VAL A 24 -11.91 -19.85 5.49
C VAL A 24 -10.65 -19.01 5.66
N PHE A 25 -9.87 -19.24 6.72
CA PHE A 25 -8.64 -18.48 6.96
C PHE A 25 -7.61 -18.68 5.86
N THR A 26 -7.43 -19.93 5.40
CA THR A 26 -6.55 -20.28 4.28
C THR A 26 -7.02 -19.62 2.99
N PHE A 27 -8.33 -19.64 2.73
CA PHE A 27 -8.93 -19.02 1.55
C PHE A 27 -8.72 -17.50 1.55
N LEU A 28 -9.04 -16.79 2.64
CA LEU A 28 -8.82 -15.35 2.74
C LEU A 28 -7.33 -15.00 2.59
N THR A 29 -6.45 -15.76 3.23
CA THR A 29 -4.99 -15.57 3.10
C THR A 29 -4.54 -15.75 1.66
N LEU A 30 -5.06 -16.76 0.96
CA LEU A 30 -4.76 -17.01 -0.44
C LEU A 30 -5.30 -15.90 -1.35
N LEU A 31 -6.50 -15.37 -1.07
CA LEU A 31 -7.06 -14.23 -1.80
C LEU A 31 -6.18 -12.99 -1.66
N ILE A 32 -5.82 -12.62 -0.43
CA ILE A 32 -4.95 -11.48 -0.15
C ILE A 32 -3.58 -11.69 -0.81
N GLY A 33 -2.98 -12.87 -0.62
CA GLY A 33 -1.69 -13.21 -1.22
C GLY A 33 -1.73 -13.22 -2.75
N GLY A 34 -2.83 -13.66 -3.36
CA GLY A 34 -3.02 -13.63 -4.82
C GLY A 34 -3.06 -12.20 -5.35
N ILE A 35 -3.79 -11.30 -4.69
CA ILE A 35 -3.85 -9.88 -5.04
C ILE A 35 -2.46 -9.25 -4.90
N ASP A 36 -1.74 -9.55 -3.83
CA ASP A 36 -0.38 -9.03 -3.61
C ASP A 36 0.62 -9.54 -4.65
N VAL A 37 0.50 -10.81 -5.06
CA VAL A 37 1.32 -11.39 -6.13
C VAL A 37 1.05 -10.67 -7.46
N ILE A 38 -0.22 -10.42 -7.78
CA ILE A 38 -0.60 -9.66 -8.99
C ILE A 38 -0.05 -8.23 -8.92
N ALA A 39 -0.22 -7.54 -7.80
CA ALA A 39 0.31 -6.19 -7.60
C ALA A 39 1.83 -6.15 -7.73
N ARG A 40 2.53 -7.15 -7.16
CA ARG A 40 3.98 -7.30 -7.30
C ARG A 40 4.37 -7.60 -8.76
N PHE A 41 3.60 -8.42 -9.46
CA PHE A 41 3.86 -8.75 -10.86
C PHE A 41 3.70 -7.51 -11.77
N CYS A 42 2.64 -6.72 -11.56
CA CYS A 42 2.43 -5.43 -12.25
C CYS A 42 3.60 -4.46 -11.99
N ARG A 43 4.12 -4.40 -10.75
CA ARG A 43 5.31 -3.59 -10.44
C ARG A 43 6.59 -4.14 -11.07
N ARG A 44 6.70 -5.46 -11.24
CA ARG A 44 7.91 -6.12 -11.76
C ARG A 44 8.00 -6.07 -13.28
N PHE A 45 6.86 -5.99 -13.98
CA PHE A 45 6.75 -5.76 -15.41
C PHE A 45 5.95 -4.47 -15.65
N PRO A 46 6.58 -3.29 -15.49
CA PRO A 46 5.98 -2.05 -15.94
C PRO A 46 5.89 -2.15 -17.46
N GLY A 47 4.71 -2.52 -17.96
CA GLY A 47 4.36 -2.20 -19.34
C GLY A 47 4.51 -0.70 -19.52
N GLU A 48 5.00 -0.29 -20.68
CA GLU A 48 5.18 1.09 -21.12
C GLU A 48 3.84 1.84 -21.19
N GLN A 49 3.16 2.02 -20.07
CA GLN A 49 2.00 2.86 -19.92
C GLN A 49 2.16 3.62 -18.62
N GLU A 50 2.51 4.89 -18.84
CA GLU A 50 2.45 6.03 -17.95
C GLU A 50 2.20 5.70 -16.47
N SER A 51 3.20 6.07 -15.68
CA SER A 51 3.11 6.87 -14.45
C SER A 51 1.77 7.61 -14.24
N LEU A 52 0.67 6.89 -14.10
CA LEU A 52 -0.46 7.36 -13.34
C LEU A 52 -0.08 7.08 -11.90
N ASP A 53 0.43 8.14 -11.26
CA ASP A 53 0.48 8.32 -9.81
C ASP A 53 -0.76 7.66 -9.18
N THR A 54 -0.64 6.39 -8.83
CA THR A 54 -1.49 5.82 -7.80
C THR A 54 -0.90 6.37 -6.52
N PRO A 55 -1.62 7.23 -5.78
CA PRO A 55 -1.10 7.69 -4.51
C PRO A 55 -0.95 6.44 -3.66
N ASP A 56 0.30 6.11 -3.36
CA ASP A 56 0.70 5.17 -2.34
C ASP A 56 -0.18 5.48 -1.13
N ILE A 57 -1.16 4.61 -0.82
CA ILE A 57 -1.85 4.64 0.47
C ILE A 57 -0.82 4.12 1.47
N ALA A 58 0.22 4.93 1.67
CA ALA A 58 1.17 4.77 2.72
C ALA A 58 0.36 4.97 4.01
N ALA A 59 0.33 3.91 4.81
CA ALA A 59 -0.18 3.95 6.18
C ALA A 59 0.27 5.25 6.87
N PRO A 60 -0.56 5.85 7.76
CA PRO A 60 -0.22 7.12 8.40
C PRO A 60 1.11 6.98 9.12
N ARG A 61 2.20 7.48 8.51
CA ARG A 61 3.45 7.67 9.24
C ARG A 61 3.15 8.71 10.33
N PRO A 62 3.54 8.45 11.59
CA PRO A 62 3.35 9.43 12.63
C PRO A 62 4.01 10.74 12.19
N GLN A 63 3.22 11.82 12.20
CA GLN A 63 3.65 13.16 11.86
C GLN A 63 4.91 13.48 12.67
N ARG A 64 6.04 13.55 11.98
CA ARG A 64 7.29 13.98 12.59
C ARG A 64 7.22 15.50 12.70
N ASN A 65 6.95 15.93 13.92
CA ASN A 65 6.98 17.29 14.46
C ASN A 65 7.53 18.39 13.52
N GLU A 66 6.65 19.36 13.26
CA GLU A 66 6.71 20.46 12.28
C GLU A 66 7.73 21.58 12.59
N ASN A 67 8.86 21.32 13.25
CA ASN A 67 9.77 22.38 13.71
C ASN A 67 11.22 22.25 13.20
N GLU A 68 11.40 21.79 11.97
CA GLU A 68 12.67 21.97 11.28
C GLU A 68 12.39 22.08 9.79
N HIS A 69 12.64 23.28 9.23
CA HIS A 69 12.39 23.67 7.85
C HIS A 69 12.52 22.50 6.88
N ASP A 70 11.37 22.00 6.39
CA ASP A 70 11.31 20.79 5.57
C ASP A 70 12.28 20.96 4.39
N PRO A 71 13.31 20.10 4.27
CA PRO A 71 14.27 20.16 3.17
C PRO A 71 13.58 20.08 1.80
N ARG A 72 12.35 19.55 1.74
CA ARG A 72 11.50 19.57 0.55
C ARG A 72 11.04 20.97 0.17
N ILE A 73 10.69 21.82 1.13
CA ILE A 73 10.32 23.22 0.90
C ILE A 73 11.53 24.00 0.39
N ILE A 74 12.71 23.80 0.99
CA ILE A 74 13.95 24.47 0.56
C ILE A 74 14.34 24.04 -0.86
N ALA A 75 14.20 22.76 -1.20
CA ALA A 75 14.45 22.24 -2.54
C ALA A 75 13.47 22.81 -3.58
N ALA A 76 12.17 22.90 -3.24
CA ALA A 76 11.15 23.48 -4.11
C ALA A 76 11.39 24.98 -4.36
N ILE A 77 11.71 25.75 -3.31
CA ILE A 77 12.05 27.17 -3.43
C ILE A 77 13.33 27.35 -4.27
N SER A 78 14.37 26.53 -4.03
CA SER A 78 15.62 26.58 -4.79
C SER A 78 15.40 26.28 -6.28
N ALA A 79 14.56 25.29 -6.60
CA ALA A 79 14.20 24.96 -7.98
C ALA A 79 13.41 26.10 -8.65
N ALA A 80 12.48 26.72 -7.92
CA ALA A 80 11.72 27.87 -8.41
C ALA A 80 12.63 29.09 -8.70
N VAL A 81 13.57 29.40 -7.80
CA VAL A 81 14.52 30.50 -7.97
C VAL A 81 15.49 30.25 -9.12
N GLN A 82 16.03 29.03 -9.25
CA GLN A 82 16.89 28.66 -10.38
C GLN A 82 16.15 28.78 -11.71
N THR A 83 14.89 28.37 -11.75
CA THR A 83 14.05 28.46 -12.95
C THR A 83 13.79 29.92 -13.33
N HIS A 84 13.47 30.77 -12.36
CA HIS A 84 13.28 32.21 -12.56
C HIS A 84 14.55 32.90 -13.06
N ARG A 85 15.72 32.55 -12.52
CA ARG A 85 17.00 33.11 -12.96
C ARG A 85 17.32 32.71 -14.41
N LYS A 86 17.14 31.41 -14.75
CA LYS A 86 17.35 30.90 -16.11
C LYS A 86 16.39 31.52 -17.12
N SER A 87 15.11 31.66 -16.78
CA SER A 87 14.10 32.25 -17.65
C SER A 87 14.34 33.75 -17.87
N ARG A 88 14.78 34.48 -16.84
CA ARG A 88 15.19 35.89 -16.96
C ARG A 88 16.42 36.05 -17.86
N GLN A 89 17.41 35.17 -17.75
CA GLN A 89 18.63 35.20 -18.56
C GLN A 89 18.35 34.84 -20.03
N ARG A 90 17.43 33.90 -20.29
CA ARG A 90 16.97 33.54 -21.64
C ARG A 90 16.20 34.64 -22.37
N ARG A 91 15.59 35.57 -21.64
CA ARG A 91 14.90 36.72 -22.24
C ARG A 91 15.87 37.83 -22.69
N LEU A 92 17.09 37.86 -22.16
CA LEU A 92 18.10 38.88 -22.49
C LEU A 92 19.01 38.48 -23.68
N THR A 93 19.03 37.20 -24.08
CA THR A 93 19.83 36.72 -25.21
C THR A 93 19.02 36.55 -26.50
N LYS A 94 17.81 37.14 -26.56
CA LYS A 94 16.90 37.03 -27.71
C LYS A 94 16.52 38.40 -28.32
N GLU A 95 17.18 39.47 -27.88
CA GLU A 95 17.26 40.76 -28.61
C GLU A 95 18.68 40.92 -29.16
#